data_AF-A0A3B9FI21-F1
#
_entry.id   AF-A0A3B9FI21-F1
#
_cell.length_a   1.000
_cell.length_b   1.000
_cell.length_c   1.000
_cell.angle_alpha   90.00
_cell.angle_beta   90.00
_cell.angle_gamma   90.00
#
_symmetry.space_group_name_H-M   'P 1'
#
loop_
_entity.id
_entity.type
_entity.pdbx_description
1 polymer ?
#
loop_
_entity_poly.entity_id
_entity_poly.type
_entity_poly.pdbx_seq_one_letter_code
_entity_poly.pdbx_strand_id
1 'polypeptide(L)'
;MFTLASLPNWMTVMRIAITPLIAVLIWSDVAPLYYQLALYLYTIASVTDYVDGYIARRLKVESPFGEMLDPIADKLLIAAVLLALASVETSGWLFLVPALIILIREFMISGLREYLAKQNISAPVTLLAKWKTTAQILALGFLMGAPGFPGFPFAHEIGLTLLWVAALLTVQTGSGYVKGALRHVTSLR
;
A
#
# COMPACT_ATOMS: atom_id res chain seq x y z
N MET A 1 15.48 -16.79 18.81
CA MET A 1 15.77 -18.06 18.11
C MET A 1 15.24 -17.93 16.70
N PHE A 2 16.09 -17.57 15.73
CA PHE A 2 15.71 -17.47 14.31
C PHE A 2 15.47 -18.88 13.78
N THR A 3 14.24 -19.18 13.37
CA THR A 3 13.88 -20.45 12.74
C THR A 3 13.41 -20.14 11.31
N LEU A 4 13.56 -21.07 10.37
CA LEU A 4 13.05 -20.90 9.00
C LEU A 4 11.54 -20.57 8.98
N ALA A 5 10.82 -20.99 10.02
CA ALA A 5 9.41 -20.71 10.24
C ALA A 5 9.09 -19.27 10.65
N SER A 6 10.05 -18.53 11.22
CA SER A 6 9.86 -17.12 11.61
C SER A 6 10.38 -16.11 10.59
N LEU A 7 10.94 -16.59 9.46
CA LEU A 7 11.47 -15.73 8.41
C LEU A 7 10.41 -14.78 7.82
N PRO A 8 9.18 -15.22 7.45
CA PRO A 8 8.15 -14.31 6.93
C PRO A 8 7.80 -13.20 7.94
N ASN A 9 7.63 -13.55 9.22
CA ASN A 9 7.29 -12.57 10.26
C ASN A 9 8.39 -11.51 10.44
N TRP A 10 9.66 -11.90 10.36
CA TRP A 10 10.77 -10.95 10.43
C TRP A 10 10.78 -10.00 9.22
N MET A 11 10.42 -10.47 8.04
CA MET A 11 10.30 -9.61 6.84
C MET A 11 9.21 -8.54 7.04
N THR A 12 8.04 -8.91 7.56
CA THR A 12 6.96 -7.97 7.89
C THR A 12 7.39 -6.94 8.93
N VAL A 13 8.04 -7.37 10.01
CA VAL A 13 8.54 -6.46 11.06
C VAL A 13 9.57 -5.49 10.51
N MET A 14 10.50 -5.96 9.66
CA MET A 14 11.48 -5.10 9.02
C MET A 14 10.83 -4.09 8.07
N ARG A 15 9.76 -4.46 7.36
CA ARG A 15 8.98 -3.52 6.53
C ARG A 15 8.38 -2.39 7.37
N ILE A 16 7.78 -2.74 8.51
CA ILE A 16 7.23 -1.76 9.44
C ILE A 16 8.33 -0.82 9.94
N ALA A 17 9.50 -1.36 10.29
CA ALA A 17 10.64 -0.56 10.76
C ALA A 17 11.25 0.35 9.69
N ILE A 18 11.31 -0.10 8.43
CA ILE A 18 11.86 0.68 7.30
C ILE A 18 10.89 1.78 6.85
N THR A 19 9.59 1.61 7.05
CA THR A 19 8.56 2.56 6.58
C THR A 19 8.77 4.00 7.09
N PRO A 20 8.99 4.26 8.40
CA PRO A 20 9.31 5.60 8.90
C PRO A 20 10.59 6.18 8.29
N LEU A 21 11.60 5.34 8.04
CA LEU A 21 12.85 5.78 7.42
C LEU A 21 12.61 6.27 5.99
N ILE A 22 11.77 5.59 5.21
CA ILE A 22 11.38 6.05 3.87
C ILE A 22 10.72 7.44 3.95
N ALA A 23 9.79 7.64 4.89
CA ALA A 23 9.13 8.93 5.08
C ALA A 23 10.13 10.06 5.43
N VAL A 24 11.06 9.80 6.35
CA VAL A 24 12.10 10.76 6.75
C VAL A 24 13.02 11.11 5.58
N LEU A 25 13.40 10.14 4.76
CA LEU A 25 14.23 10.40 3.57
C LEU A 25 13.51 11.32 2.58
N ILE A 26 12.21 11.13 2.36
CA ILE A 26 11.41 12.01 1.50
C ILE A 26 11.29 13.41 2.13
N TRP A 27 10.93 13.50 3.41
CA TRP A 27 10.76 14.77 4.13
C TRP A 27 12.00 15.65 4.19
N SER A 28 13.17 15.03 4.18
CA SER A 28 14.40 15.80 4.19
C SER A 28 14.49 16.75 3.00
N ASP A 29 13.97 16.37 1.83
CA ASP A 29 13.90 17.18 0.61
C ASP A 29 15.20 17.91 0.23
N VAL A 30 16.35 17.38 0.64
CA VAL A 30 17.66 18.07 0.50
C VAL A 30 18.39 17.65 -0.78
N ALA A 31 18.32 16.36 -1.14
CA ALA A 31 19.18 15.80 -2.16
C ALA A 31 18.49 14.69 -2.99
N PRO A 32 18.72 14.63 -4.32
CA PRO A 32 18.25 13.54 -5.17
C PRO A 32 18.62 12.15 -4.66
N LEU A 33 19.78 12.03 -4.01
CA LEU A 33 20.24 10.77 -3.41
C LEU A 33 19.27 10.21 -2.36
N TYR A 34 18.62 11.07 -1.57
CA TYR A 34 17.69 10.63 -0.54
C TYR A 34 16.40 10.06 -1.15
N TYR A 35 15.93 10.65 -2.23
CA TYR A 35 14.83 10.11 -3.03
C TYR A 35 15.19 8.77 -3.70
N GLN A 36 16.42 8.62 -4.20
CA GLN A 36 16.90 7.34 -4.74
C GLN A 36 16.96 6.25 -3.66
N LEU A 37 17.46 6.58 -2.47
CA LEU A 37 17.50 5.67 -1.32
C LEU A 37 16.09 5.30 -0.85
N ALA A 38 15.18 6.28 -0.77
CA ALA A 38 13.79 6.06 -0.43
C ALA A 38 13.13 5.10 -1.44
N LEU A 39 13.36 5.32 -2.75
CA LEU A 39 12.84 4.45 -3.81
C LEU A 39 13.41 3.03 -3.71
N TYR A 40 14.70 2.90 -3.43
CA TYR A 40 15.35 1.61 -3.26
C TYR A 40 14.75 0.83 -2.07
N LEU A 41 14.63 1.48 -0.92
CA LEU A 41 14.02 0.90 0.28
C LEU A 41 12.54 0.56 0.06
N TYR A 42 11.78 1.45 -0.59
CA TYR A 42 10.39 1.23 -0.97
C TYR A 42 10.22 0.02 -1.90
N THR A 43 11.11 -0.13 -2.88
CA THR A 43 11.11 -1.26 -3.81
C THR A 43 11.38 -2.56 -3.07
N ILE A 44 12.40 -2.60 -2.20
CA ILE A 44 12.68 -3.78 -1.37
C ILE A 44 11.49 -4.10 -0.47
N ALA A 45 10.91 -3.11 0.21
CA ALA A 45 9.74 -3.27 1.07
C ALA A 45 8.54 -3.86 0.31
N SER A 46 8.30 -3.41 -0.92
CA SER A 46 7.18 -3.89 -1.76
C SER A 46 7.44 -5.28 -2.34
N VAL A 47 8.68 -5.58 -2.74
CA VAL A 47 9.05 -6.89 -3.27
C VAL A 47 9.07 -7.95 -2.17
N THR A 48 9.56 -7.59 -0.98
CA THR A 48 9.60 -8.51 0.17
C THR A 48 8.21 -8.97 0.60
N ASP A 49 7.18 -8.14 0.49
CA ASP A 49 5.76 -8.52 0.70
C ASP A 49 5.26 -9.59 -0.27
N TYR A 50 5.67 -9.48 -1.54
CA TYR A 50 5.31 -10.50 -2.49
C TYR A 50 6.03 -11.83 -2.18
N VAL A 51 7.29 -11.73 -1.75
CA VAL A 51 8.16 -12.88 -1.48
C VAL A 51 7.79 -13.60 -0.18
N ASP A 52 7.52 -12.90 0.92
CA ASP A 52 7.14 -13.54 2.19
C ASP A 52 5.83 -14.32 2.06
N GLY A 53 4.82 -13.77 1.39
CA GLY A 53 3.57 -14.46 1.11
C GLY A 53 3.74 -15.65 0.16
N TYR A 54 4.69 -15.57 -0.78
CA TYR A 54 5.04 -16.72 -1.61
C TYR A 54 5.71 -17.84 -0.80
N ILE A 55 6.67 -17.49 0.07
CA ILE A 55 7.40 -18.44 0.91
C ILE A 55 6.46 -19.09 1.94
N ALA A 56 5.61 -18.31 2.62
CA ALA A 56 4.66 -18.81 3.62
C ALA A 56 3.71 -19.86 3.01
N ARG A 57 3.15 -19.58 1.82
CA ARG A 57 2.27 -20.50 1.08
C ARG A 57 2.99 -21.78 0.63
N ARG A 58 4.26 -21.67 0.21
CA ARG A 58 5.06 -22.82 -0.24
C ARG A 58 5.48 -23.72 0.92
N LEU A 59 5.86 -23.12 2.04
CA LEU A 59 6.33 -23.85 3.22
C LEU A 59 5.18 -24.31 4.13
N LYS A 60 3.95 -23.86 3.88
CA LYS A 60 2.77 -24.08 4.75
C LYS A 60 3.04 -23.64 6.20
N VAL A 61 3.83 -22.57 6.33
CA VAL A 61 4.13 -21.95 7.62
C VAL A 61 3.44 -20.60 7.65
N GLU A 62 2.17 -20.63 8.05
CA GLU A 62 1.40 -19.43 8.35
C GLU A 62 1.34 -19.31 9.88
N SER A 63 1.61 -18.11 10.40
CA SER A 63 1.55 -17.84 11.83
C SER A 63 0.47 -16.80 12.13
N PRO A 64 -0.32 -16.96 13.20
CA PRO A 64 -1.36 -15.98 13.56
C PRO A 64 -0.81 -14.56 13.75
N PHE A 65 0.44 -14.46 14.19
CA PHE A 65 1.12 -13.17 14.39
C PHE A 65 1.45 -12.48 13.06
N GLY A 66 1.98 -13.24 12.08
CA GLY A 66 2.24 -12.72 10.73
C GLY A 66 0.95 -12.30 10.03
N GLU A 67 -0.08 -13.16 10.08
CA GLU A 67 -1.40 -12.88 9.50
C GLU A 67 -2.02 -11.58 10.03
N MET A 68 -1.81 -11.27 11.32
CA MET A 68 -2.23 -10.01 11.92
C MET A 68 -1.39 -8.82 11.46
N LEU A 69 -0.06 -8.98 11.34
CA LEU A 69 0.86 -7.89 11.03
C LEU A 69 0.88 -7.51 9.54
N ASP A 70 0.74 -8.45 8.62
CA ASP A 70 0.86 -8.18 7.18
C ASP A 70 -0.11 -7.07 6.70
N PRO A 71 -1.42 -7.12 7.05
CA PRO A 71 -2.36 -6.06 6.66
C PRO A 71 -2.09 -4.71 7.33
N ILE A 72 -1.32 -4.68 8.42
CA ILE A 72 -0.91 -3.46 9.11
C ILE A 72 0.31 -2.86 8.40
N ALA A 73 1.32 -3.69 8.11
CA ALA A 73 2.53 -3.30 7.42
C ALA A 73 2.25 -2.66 6.06
N ASP A 74 1.34 -3.24 5.28
CA ASP A 74 0.97 -2.73 3.94
C ASP A 74 0.37 -1.33 3.99
N LYS A 75 -0.55 -1.10 4.94
CA LYS A 75 -1.21 0.20 5.10
C LYS A 75 -0.25 1.24 5.63
N LEU A 76 0.62 0.86 6.56
CA LEU A 76 1.63 1.77 7.11
C LEU A 76 2.56 2.24 6.00
N LEU A 77 3.05 1.34 5.14
CA LEU A 77 3.94 1.70 4.03
C LEU A 77 3.26 2.69 3.09
N ILE A 78 2.06 2.36 2.60
CA ILE A 78 1.30 3.22 1.70
C ILE A 78 0.99 4.58 2.33
N ALA A 79 0.47 4.59 3.57
CA ALA A 79 0.07 5.80 4.26
C ALA A 79 1.26 6.71 4.54
N ALA A 80 2.37 6.15 5.02
CA ALA A 80 3.59 6.91 5.29
C ALA A 80 4.15 7.55 4.02
N VAL A 81 4.21 6.79 2.91
CA VAL A 81 4.72 7.32 1.64
C VAL A 81 3.79 8.40 1.07
N LEU A 82 2.46 8.19 1.10
CA LEU A 82 1.51 9.21 0.66
C LEU A 82 1.60 10.49 1.48
N LEU A 83 1.70 10.38 2.81
CA LEU A 83 1.86 11.53 3.70
C LEU A 83 3.21 12.22 3.52
N ALA A 84 4.27 11.47 3.27
CA ALA A 84 5.59 12.04 3.03
C ALA A 84 5.66 12.78 1.70
N LEU A 85 5.09 12.20 0.64
CA LEU A 85 4.97 12.87 -0.65
C LEU A 85 4.05 14.11 -0.55
N ALA A 86 3.00 14.07 0.27
CA ALA A 86 2.09 15.21 0.45
C ALA A 86 2.78 16.49 0.95
N SER A 87 3.90 16.39 1.66
CA SER A 87 4.62 17.57 2.15
C SER A 87 5.62 18.15 1.16
N VAL A 88 6.07 17.36 0.18
CA VAL A 88 7.08 17.78 -0.82
C VAL A 88 6.48 18.01 -2.21
N GLU A 89 5.33 17.41 -2.51
CA GLU A 89 4.65 17.55 -3.80
C GLU A 89 4.08 18.95 -4.01
N THR A 90 4.44 19.55 -5.15
CA THR A 90 3.96 20.89 -5.54
C THR A 90 2.69 20.86 -6.38
N SER A 91 2.22 19.66 -6.74
CA SER A 91 1.04 19.41 -7.58
C SER A 91 -0.29 19.80 -6.93
N GLY A 92 -0.29 20.14 -5.63
CA GLY A 92 -1.46 20.58 -4.88
C GLY A 92 -2.61 19.57 -4.95
N TRP A 93 -3.79 20.03 -5.37
CA TRP A 93 -5.01 19.21 -5.45
C TRP A 93 -4.87 17.99 -6.37
N LEU A 94 -4.02 18.05 -7.40
CA LEU A 94 -3.80 16.93 -8.32
C LEU A 94 -3.16 15.72 -7.63
N PHE A 95 -2.41 15.94 -6.56
CA PHE A 95 -1.86 14.88 -5.72
C PHE A 95 -2.74 14.62 -4.49
N LEU A 96 -3.16 15.67 -3.78
CA LEU A 96 -3.84 15.55 -2.49
C LEU A 96 -5.20 14.84 -2.59
N VAL A 97 -5.98 15.10 -3.65
CA VAL A 97 -7.30 14.48 -3.84
C VAL A 97 -7.20 12.95 -4.01
N PRO A 98 -6.45 12.41 -4.99
CA PRO A 98 -6.36 10.97 -5.15
C PRO A 98 -5.64 10.30 -3.96
N ALA A 99 -4.65 10.96 -3.35
CA ALA A 99 -4.00 10.46 -2.13
C ALA A 99 -5.01 10.27 -0.98
N LEU A 100 -5.87 11.27 -0.74
CA LEU A 100 -6.89 11.21 0.31
C LEU A 100 -7.93 10.12 0.03
N ILE A 101 -8.39 9.99 -1.21
CA ILE A 101 -9.32 8.93 -1.63
C ILE A 101 -8.73 7.55 -1.33
N ILE A 102 -7.47 7.33 -1.70
CA ILE A 102 -6.77 6.08 -1.45
C ILE A 102 -6.68 5.81 0.05
N LEU A 103 -6.20 6.78 0.82
CA LEU A 103 -6.00 6.65 2.27
C LEU A 103 -7.31 6.29 2.99
N ILE A 104 -8.38 7.07 2.78
CA ILE A 104 -9.68 6.83 3.40
C ILE A 104 -10.17 5.41 3.09
N ARG A 105 -10.08 5.00 1.83
CA ARG A 105 -10.57 3.70 1.40
C ARG A 105 -9.74 2.55 1.99
N GLU A 106 -8.42 2.65 2.05
CA GLU A 106 -7.55 1.61 2.62
C GLU A 106 -7.94 1.28 4.06
N PHE A 107 -8.22 2.30 4.88
CA PHE A 107 -8.70 2.10 6.25
C PHE A 107 -10.15 1.60 6.30
N MET A 108 -11.06 2.22 5.54
CA MET A 108 -12.50 1.88 5.55
C MET A 108 -12.77 0.44 5.12
N ILE A 109 -12.22 0.00 3.99
CA ILE A 109 -12.46 -1.36 3.46
C ILE A 109 -11.82 -2.42 4.36
N SER A 110 -10.73 -2.08 5.03
CA SER A 110 -10.08 -3.01 5.96
C SER A 110 -10.89 -3.25 7.22
N GLY A 111 -11.42 -2.18 7.84
CA GLY A 111 -12.35 -2.32 8.97
C GLY A 111 -13.61 -3.08 8.56
N LEU A 112 -14.12 -2.81 7.36
CA LEU A 112 -15.29 -3.52 6.83
C LEU A 112 -15.03 -5.01 6.60
N ARG A 113 -13.86 -5.35 6.04
CA ARG A 113 -13.46 -6.74 5.81
C ARG A 113 -13.30 -7.50 7.12
N GLU A 114 -12.74 -6.87 8.14
CA GLU A 114 -12.63 -7.47 9.47
C GLU A 114 -14.01 -7.74 10.09
N TYR A 115 -14.93 -6.78 9.98
CA TYR A 115 -16.31 -6.94 10.45
C TYR A 115 -17.04 -8.08 9.72
N LEU A 116 -16.94 -8.14 8.39
CA LEU A 116 -17.60 -9.18 7.58
C LEU A 116 -16.97 -10.57 7.77
N ALA A 117 -15.66 -10.64 8.01
CA ALA A 117 -14.98 -11.90 8.30
C ALA A 117 -15.52 -12.55 9.59
N LYS A 118 -15.86 -11.75 10.61
CA LYS A 118 -16.53 -12.23 11.85
C LYS A 118 -17.91 -12.84 11.58
N GLN A 119 -18.53 -12.52 10.45
CA GLN A 119 -19.84 -13.03 10.01
C GLN A 119 -19.74 -14.15 8.95
N ASN A 120 -18.55 -14.70 8.71
CA ASN A 120 -18.27 -15.70 7.67
C ASN A 120 -18.60 -15.25 6.24
N ILE A 121 -18.66 -13.94 5.98
CA ILE A 121 -18.88 -13.39 4.64
C ILE A 121 -17.53 -13.07 4.02
N SER A 122 -17.09 -13.92 3.10
CA SER A 122 -15.87 -13.67 2.33
C SER A 122 -16.18 -12.78 1.13
N ALA A 123 -15.36 -11.73 0.96
CA ALA A 123 -15.42 -10.87 -0.20
C ALA A 123 -14.28 -11.28 -1.15
N PRO A 124 -14.58 -11.86 -2.33
CA PRO A 124 -13.57 -12.37 -3.23
C PRO A 124 -12.69 -11.25 -3.80
N VAL A 125 -11.39 -11.53 -3.95
CA VAL A 125 -10.43 -10.61 -4.57
C VAL A 125 -10.72 -10.52 -6.07
N THR A 126 -11.07 -9.33 -6.55
CA THR A 126 -11.33 -9.09 -7.97
C THR A 126 -10.05 -8.77 -8.74
N LEU A 127 -10.05 -8.98 -10.06
CA LEU A 127 -8.92 -8.60 -10.93
C LEU A 127 -8.64 -7.09 -10.85
N LEU A 128 -9.69 -6.27 -10.72
CA LEU A 128 -9.59 -4.82 -10.51
C LEU A 128 -8.84 -4.46 -9.24
N ALA A 129 -9.00 -5.25 -8.16
CA ALA A 129 -8.28 -5.02 -6.91
C ALA A 129 -6.77 -5.26 -7.07
N LYS A 130 -6.36 -6.20 -7.94
CA LYS A 130 -4.94 -6.42 -8.26
C LYS A 130 -4.37 -5.25 -9.05
N TRP A 131 -5.06 -4.83 -10.11
CA TRP A 131 -4.64 -3.68 -10.92
C TRP A 131 -4.55 -2.39 -10.11
N LYS A 132 -5.47 -2.18 -9.16
CA LYS A 132 -5.43 -1.05 -8.21
C LYS A 132 -4.09 -1.02 -7.47
N THR A 133 -3.72 -2.13 -6.84
CA THR A 133 -2.48 -2.21 -6.05
C THR A 133 -1.25 -2.02 -6.93
N THR A 134 -1.21 -2.62 -8.13
CA THR A 134 -0.10 -2.42 -9.08
C THR A 134 0.02 -0.96 -9.50
N ALA A 135 -1.09 -0.32 -9.89
CA ALA A 135 -1.09 1.09 -10.28
C ALA A 135 -0.61 1.99 -9.13
N GLN A 136 -1.04 1.69 -7.91
CA GLN A 136 -0.65 2.45 -6.72
C GLN A 136 0.83 2.30 -6.38
N ILE A 137 1.37 1.08 -6.40
CA ILE A 137 2.80 0.84 -6.13
C ILE A 137 3.67 1.57 -7.16
N LEU A 138 3.30 1.47 -8.43
CA LEU A 138 4.01 2.16 -9.50
C LEU A 138 3.88 3.68 -9.38
N ALA A 139 2.68 4.20 -9.08
CA ALA A 139 2.46 5.63 -8.87
C ALA A 139 3.41 6.21 -7.81
N LEU A 140 3.46 5.58 -6.64
CA LEU A 140 4.31 6.03 -5.54
C LEU A 140 5.80 5.91 -5.87
N GLY A 141 6.20 4.83 -6.56
CA GLY A 141 7.57 4.67 -7.04
C GLY A 141 7.98 5.76 -8.04
N PHE A 142 7.14 6.10 -9.00
CA PHE A 142 7.41 7.15 -9.98
C PHE A 142 7.44 8.55 -9.36
N LEU A 143 6.49 8.87 -8.46
CA LEU A 143 6.45 10.17 -7.78
C LEU A 143 7.68 10.36 -6.87
N MET A 144 8.03 9.34 -6.08
CA MET A 144 9.23 9.37 -5.25
C MET A 144 10.52 9.37 -6.07
N GLY A 145 10.53 8.70 -7.22
CA GLY A 145 11.69 8.61 -8.10
C GLY A 145 11.93 9.87 -8.94
N ALA A 146 10.90 10.69 -9.19
CA ALA A 146 11.02 11.85 -10.08
C ALA A 146 12.13 12.83 -9.67
N PRO A 147 12.26 13.24 -8.39
CA PRO A 147 13.39 14.08 -7.95
C PRO A 147 14.74 13.33 -7.96
N GLY A 148 14.71 12.00 -7.81
CA GLY A 148 15.91 11.16 -7.74
C GLY A 148 16.54 10.86 -9.10
N PHE A 149 15.77 10.85 -10.19
CA PHE A 149 16.23 10.49 -11.53
C PHE A 149 15.96 11.62 -12.55
N PRO A 150 16.74 12.71 -12.53
CA PRO A 150 16.53 13.87 -13.40
C PRO A 150 16.61 13.56 -14.91
N GLY A 151 17.16 12.41 -15.29
CA GLY A 151 17.18 11.93 -16.67
C GLY A 151 15.85 11.39 -17.22
N PHE A 152 14.80 11.29 -16.38
CA PHE A 152 13.48 10.82 -16.79
C PHE A 152 12.40 11.87 -16.50
N PRO A 153 12.23 12.89 -17.38
CA PRO A 153 11.39 14.06 -17.11
C PRO A 153 9.91 13.72 -16.94
N PHE A 154 9.44 12.65 -17.57
CA PHE A 154 8.03 12.21 -17.51
C PHE A 154 7.69 11.39 -16.25
N ALA A 155 8.66 11.14 -15.36
CA ALA A 155 8.45 10.32 -14.15
C ALA A 155 7.29 10.84 -13.30
N HIS A 156 7.26 12.16 -13.07
CA HIS A 156 6.26 12.81 -12.22
C HIS A 156 4.85 12.69 -12.80
N GLU A 157 4.70 12.97 -14.10
CA GLU A 157 3.40 12.95 -14.79
C GLU A 157 2.84 11.53 -14.89
N ILE A 158 3.71 10.55 -15.14
CA ILE A 158 3.35 9.12 -15.10
C ILE A 158 2.89 8.75 -13.69
N GLY A 159 3.63 9.19 -12.66
CA GLY A 159 3.29 8.97 -11.26
C GLY A 159 1.92 9.51 -10.88
N LEU A 160 1.62 10.78 -11.23
CA LEU A 160 0.32 11.39 -10.99
C LEU A 160 -0.81 10.69 -11.76
N THR A 161 -0.57 10.34 -13.02
CA THR A 161 -1.56 9.63 -13.85
C THR A 161 -1.92 8.29 -13.22
N LEU A 162 -0.91 7.51 -12.82
CA LEU A 162 -1.10 6.23 -12.15
C LEU A 162 -1.78 6.39 -10.79
N LEU A 163 -1.51 7.48 -10.06
CA LEU A 163 -2.15 7.77 -8.78
C LEU A 163 -3.66 8.00 -8.95
N TRP A 164 -4.06 8.75 -9.99
CA TRP A 164 -5.47 8.93 -10.35
C TRP A 164 -6.13 7.63 -10.81
N VAL A 165 -5.46 6.83 -11.63
CA VAL A 165 -5.95 5.50 -12.03
C VAL A 165 -6.16 4.62 -10.79
N ALA A 166 -5.19 4.61 -9.87
CA ALA A 166 -5.30 3.89 -8.61
C ALA A 166 -6.48 4.39 -7.76
N ALA A 167 -6.69 5.70 -7.64
CA ALA A 167 -7.81 6.28 -6.91
C ALA A 167 -9.17 5.90 -7.52
N LEU A 168 -9.31 5.94 -8.85
CA LEU A 168 -10.54 5.52 -9.54
C LEU A 168 -10.85 4.04 -9.33
N LEU A 169 -9.85 3.17 -9.50
CA LEU A 169 -9.97 1.75 -9.22
C LEU A 169 -10.29 1.48 -7.74
N THR A 170 -9.74 2.30 -6.85
CA THR A 170 -9.97 2.23 -5.40
C THR A 170 -11.44 2.48 -5.05
N VAL A 171 -12.05 3.51 -5.65
CA VAL A 171 -13.48 3.82 -5.50
C VAL A 171 -14.34 2.72 -6.10
N GLN A 172 -14.04 2.28 -7.33
CA GLN A 172 -14.81 1.25 -8.03
C GLN A 172 -14.84 -0.05 -7.22
N THR A 173 -13.67 -0.52 -6.78
CA THR A 173 -13.56 -1.73 -5.97
C THR A 173 -14.19 -1.57 -4.59
N GLY A 174 -14.06 -0.41 -3.95
CA GLY A 174 -14.68 -0.13 -2.64
C GLY A 174 -16.21 -0.19 -2.66
N SER A 175 -16.84 0.28 -3.74
CA SER A 175 -18.30 0.27 -3.88
C SER A 175 -18.92 -1.14 -3.81
N GLY A 176 -18.19 -2.16 -4.29
CA GLY A 176 -18.63 -3.55 -4.22
C GLY A 176 -18.70 -4.08 -2.79
N TYR A 177 -17.72 -3.74 -1.96
CA TYR A 177 -17.67 -4.14 -0.55
C TYR A 177 -18.79 -3.46 0.25
N VAL A 178 -18.99 -2.16 0.06
CA VAL A 178 -20.05 -1.41 0.75
C VAL A 178 -21.44 -1.96 0.40
N LYS A 179 -21.70 -2.24 -0.89
CA LYS A 179 -22.97 -2.87 -1.32
C LYS A 179 -23.17 -4.26 -0.69
N GLY A 180 -22.11 -5.07 -0.60
CA GLY A 180 -22.17 -6.38 0.06
C GLY A 180 -22.52 -6.27 1.54
N ALA A 181 -21.87 -5.34 2.25
CA ALA A 181 -22.16 -5.08 3.66
C ALA A 181 -23.58 -4.57 3.90
N LEU A 182 -24.06 -3.63 3.08
CA LEU A 182 -25.41 -3.08 3.19
C LEU A 182 -26.48 -4.16 2.97
N ARG A 183 -26.28 -5.07 2.02
CA ARG A 183 -27.19 -6.22 1.80
C ARG A 183 -27.27 -7.12 3.03
N HIS A 184 -26.14 -7.37 3.69
CA HIS A 184 -26.13 -8.17 4.90
C HIS A 184 -26.87 -7.49 6.06
N VAL A 185 -26.57 -6.22 6.32
CA VAL A 185 -27.22 -5.44 7.39
C VAL A 185 -28.73 -5.32 7.15
N THR A 186 -29.16 -5.15 5.89
CA THR A 186 -30.59 -5.09 5.55
C THR A 186 -31.28 -6.46 5.61
N SER A 187 -30.56 -7.57 5.43
CA SER A 187 -31.11 -8.94 5.62
C SER A 187 -31.27 -9.37 7.08
N LEU A 188 -30.69 -8.61 8.03
CA LEU A 188 -30.82 -8.84 9.48
C LEU A 188 -32.01 -8.09 10.10
N ARG A 189 -32.79 -7.35 9.30
CA ARG A 189 -34.07 -6.74 9.68
C ARG A 189 -35.22 -7.60 9.20
#